data_AF-A0A1Q9MQB4-F1
#
_entry.id   AF-A0A1Q9MQB4-F1
#
_cell.length_a   1.000
_cell.length_b   1.000
_cell.length_c   1.000
_cell.angle_alpha   90.00
_cell.angle_beta   90.00
_cell.angle_gamma   90.00
#
_symmetry.space_group_name_H-M   'P 1'
#
loop_
_entity.id
_entity.type
_entity.pdbx_description
1 polymer ?
#
loop_
_entity_poly.entity_id
_entity_poly.type
_entity_poly.pdbx_seq_one_letter_code
_entity_poly.pdbx_strand_id
1 'polypeptide(L)'
;MSTKESSWLMNLIMLIIGAISIVLAIMSLVASYGFVTPPAWWPSGLATATFNSMITLPIGVWMVIAAIGLWDEQEWAVGASFVCFTVIIAQGLIGVVTGILAAPVDFWLAWPNWVAFILILVSIVGFLYLLFTMKRYK
;
A
#
# COMPACT_ATOMS: atom_id res chain seq x y z
N MET A 1 16.35 -30.39 10.51
CA MET A 1 16.34 -29.43 9.38
C MET A 1 14.87 -29.10 9.12
N SER A 2 14.30 -28.21 9.93
CA SER A 2 12.85 -27.98 9.99
C SER A 2 12.51 -26.74 9.18
N THR A 3 12.05 -27.02 7.96
CA THR A 3 11.20 -26.22 7.07
C THR A 3 11.31 -24.69 7.17
N LYS A 4 12.07 -24.13 6.22
CA LYS A 4 11.88 -22.74 5.78
C LYS A 4 10.48 -22.67 5.16
N GLU A 5 9.50 -22.26 5.96
CA GLU A 5 8.17 -21.94 5.46
C GLU A 5 8.00 -20.42 5.56
N SER A 6 8.28 -19.76 4.43
CA SER A 6 7.67 -18.49 4.09
C SER A 6 6.17 -18.56 4.42
N SER A 7 5.72 -17.67 5.30
CA SER A 7 4.31 -17.66 5.70
C SER A 7 3.49 -17.27 4.48
N TRP A 8 2.87 -18.28 3.85
CA TRP A 8 1.97 -18.13 2.71
C TRP A 8 0.98 -16.96 2.88
N LEU A 9 0.50 -16.75 4.11
CA LEU A 9 -0.42 -15.69 4.48
C LEU A 9 0.18 -14.29 4.27
N MET A 10 1.46 -14.11 4.60
CA MET A 10 2.18 -12.84 4.44
C MET A 10 2.32 -12.48 2.96
N ASN A 11 2.70 -13.44 2.13
CA ASN A 11 2.88 -13.21 0.70
C ASN A 11 1.54 -12.91 0.02
N LEU A 12 0.48 -13.59 0.45
CA LEU A 12 -0.88 -13.31 0.00
C LEU A 12 -1.33 -11.89 0.38
N ILE A 13 -1.08 -11.46 1.62
CA ILE A 13 -1.41 -10.10 2.07
C ILE A 13 -0.64 -9.06 1.26
N MET A 14 0.66 -9.28 1.03
CA MET A 14 1.47 -8.39 0.20
C MET A 14 0.98 -8.28 -1.24
N LEU A 15 0.61 -9.41 -1.83
CA LEU A 15 0.06 -9.46 -3.19
C LEU A 15 -1.28 -8.72 -3.29
N ILE A 16 -2.16 -8.88 -2.29
CA ILE A 16 -3.44 -8.17 -2.21
C ILE A 16 -3.21 -6.66 -2.08
N ILE A 17 -2.29 -6.21 -1.22
CA ILE A 17 -1.99 -4.78 -1.04
C ILE A 17 -1.40 -4.19 -2.33
N GLY A 18 -0.47 -4.91 -2.98
CA GLY A 18 0.10 -4.50 -4.25
C GLY A 18 -0.98 -4.35 -5.33
N ALA A 19 -1.87 -5.34 -5.45
CA ALA A 19 -2.98 -5.31 -6.40
C ALA A 19 -3.96 -4.15 -6.13
N ILE A 20 -4.35 -3.92 -4.87
CA ILE A 20 -5.21 -2.78 -4.48
C ILE A 20 -4.52 -1.46 -4.83
N SER A 21 -3.22 -1.35 -4.57
CA SER A 21 -2.45 -0.13 -4.88
C SER A 21 -2.41 0.13 -6.39
N ILE A 22 -2.26 -0.90 -7.22
CA ILE A 22 -2.32 -0.79 -8.69
C ILE A 22 -3.70 -0.31 -9.14
N VAL A 23 -4.78 -0.92 -8.63
CA VAL A 23 -6.15 -0.54 -9.01
C VAL A 23 -6.45 0.90 -8.61
N LEU A 24 -6.09 1.31 -7.40
CA LEU A 24 -6.25 2.69 -6.93
C LEU A 24 -5.45 3.68 -7.79
N ALA A 25 -4.21 3.35 -8.14
CA ALA A 25 -3.36 4.20 -8.95
C ALA A 25 -3.92 4.37 -10.38
N ILE A 26 -4.35 3.28 -11.02
CA ILE A 26 -4.96 3.32 -12.36
C ILE A 26 -6.26 4.13 -12.33
N MET A 27 -7.14 3.90 -11.35
CA MET A 27 -8.40 4.62 -11.24
C MET A 27 -8.19 6.12 -11.00
N SER A 28 -7.23 6.48 -10.16
CA SER A 28 -6.83 7.88 -9.94
C SER A 28 -6.27 8.52 -11.22
N LEU A 29 -5.46 7.79 -11.98
CA LEU A 29 -4.91 8.26 -13.26
C LEU A 29 -6.02 8.49 -14.29
N VAL A 30 -6.92 7.53 -14.47
CA VAL A 30 -8.04 7.61 -15.42
C VAL A 30 -9.00 8.76 -15.05
N ALA A 31 -9.27 8.97 -13.77
CA ALA A 31 -10.05 10.10 -13.28
C ALA A 31 -9.35 11.45 -13.53
N SER A 32 -8.02 11.51 -13.39
CA SER A 32 -7.24 12.75 -13.63
C SER A 32 -7.28 13.22 -15.09
N TYR A 33 -7.43 12.29 -16.04
CA TYR A 33 -7.59 12.59 -17.46
C TYR A 33 -9.06 12.82 -17.89
N GLY A 34 -10.02 12.77 -16.96
CA GLY A 34 -11.43 13.07 -17.23
C GLY A 34 -12.21 11.98 -17.96
N PHE A 35 -11.65 10.78 -18.11
CA PHE A 35 -12.32 9.66 -18.80
C PHE A 35 -13.44 9.02 -17.97
N VAL A 36 -13.40 9.15 -16.65
CA VAL A 36 -14.40 8.61 -15.73
C VAL A 36 -14.65 9.62 -14.62
N THR A 37 -15.93 9.95 -14.37
CA THR A 37 -16.31 10.70 -13.18
C THR A 37 -16.23 9.74 -11.99
N PRO A 38 -15.32 9.96 -11.02
CA PRO A 38 -15.23 9.07 -9.86
C PRO A 38 -16.57 9.09 -9.11
N PRO A 39 -17.11 7.93 -8.71
CA PRO A 39 -18.33 7.85 -7.91
C PRO A 39 -18.22 8.70 -6.65
N ALA A 40 -19.34 9.21 -6.10
CA ALA A 40 -19.33 10.08 -4.91
C ALA A 40 -18.70 9.44 -3.65
N TRP A 41 -18.60 8.11 -3.65
CA TRP A 41 -17.99 7.31 -2.59
C TRP A 41 -16.51 6.99 -2.86
N TRP A 42 -16.00 7.32 -4.05
CA TRP A 42 -14.59 7.34 -4.35
C TRP A 42 -13.96 8.55 -3.64
N PRO A 43 -12.69 8.47 -3.20
CA PRO A 43 -11.98 9.65 -2.70
C PRO A 43 -11.86 10.69 -3.82
N SER A 44 -12.89 11.52 -3.99
CA SER A 44 -13.03 12.56 -5.00
C SER A 44 -13.09 13.90 -4.31
N GLY A 45 -12.05 14.69 -4.50
CA GLY A 45 -11.88 15.99 -3.87
C GLY A 45 -10.58 16.01 -3.11
N LEU A 46 -9.52 16.56 -3.73
CA LEU A 46 -8.30 17.01 -3.06
C LEU A 46 -7.57 16.01 -2.12
N ALA A 47 -7.98 14.74 -2.11
CA ALA A 47 -7.16 13.59 -1.72
C ALA A 47 -6.17 13.20 -2.83
N THR A 48 -5.88 14.16 -3.72
CA THR A 48 -4.75 14.26 -4.66
C THR A 48 -3.38 14.26 -3.97
N ALA A 49 -3.22 13.71 -2.77
CA ALA A 49 -1.95 13.77 -2.03
C ALA A 49 -1.56 12.45 -1.33
N THR A 50 -2.48 11.53 -1.08
CA THR A 50 -2.16 10.27 -0.37
C THR A 50 -1.51 9.23 -1.28
N PHE A 51 -1.66 9.38 -2.60
CA PHE A 51 -1.05 8.54 -3.61
C PHE A 51 -0.79 9.40 -4.84
N ASN A 52 0.44 9.89 -4.96
CA ASN A 52 0.88 10.55 -6.17
C ASN A 52 0.76 9.50 -7.30
N SER A 53 -0.22 9.62 -8.19
CA SER A 53 -0.69 8.53 -9.07
C SER A 53 0.43 7.93 -9.93
N MET A 54 1.50 8.70 -10.16
CA MET A 54 2.69 8.26 -10.89
C MET A 54 3.67 7.43 -10.05
N ILE A 55 3.76 7.66 -8.73
CA ILE A 55 4.69 6.95 -7.84
C ILE A 55 4.05 5.67 -7.29
N THR A 56 2.73 5.70 -7.08
CA THR A 56 1.96 4.60 -6.49
C THR A 56 1.89 3.37 -7.38
N LEU A 57 1.82 3.58 -8.71
CA LEU A 57 1.74 2.50 -9.68
C LEU A 57 3.04 1.66 -9.73
N PRO A 58 4.24 2.26 -9.86
CA PRO A 58 5.49 1.54 -9.70
C PRO A 58 5.61 0.80 -8.38
N ILE A 59 5.17 1.39 -7.26
CA ILE A 59 5.21 0.73 -5.94
C ILE A 59 4.29 -0.48 -5.91
N GLY A 60 3.07 -0.37 -6.42
CA GLY A 60 2.15 -1.49 -6.51
C GLY A 60 2.73 -2.64 -7.34
N VAL A 61 3.36 -2.33 -8.47
CA VAL A 61 4.05 -3.33 -9.32
C VAL A 61 5.23 -3.97 -8.58
N TRP A 62 6.09 -3.18 -7.96
CA TRP A 62 7.24 -3.69 -7.19
C TRP A 62 6.81 -4.50 -5.98
N MET A 63 5.68 -4.17 -5.36
CA MET A 63 5.14 -4.92 -4.23
C MET A 63 4.59 -6.28 -4.65
N VAL A 64 3.94 -6.38 -5.82
CA VAL A 64 3.52 -7.67 -6.39
C VAL A 64 4.74 -8.52 -6.77
N ILE A 65 5.75 -7.92 -7.40
CA ILE A 65 7.00 -8.62 -7.76
C ILE A 65 7.72 -9.11 -6.50
N ALA A 66 7.80 -8.26 -5.46
CA ALA A 66 8.39 -8.65 -4.18
C ALA A 66 7.59 -9.74 -3.47
N ALA A 67 6.25 -9.72 -3.56
CA ALA A 67 5.41 -10.78 -3.00
C ALA A 67 5.66 -12.14 -3.66
N ILE A 68 5.85 -12.14 -4.99
CA ILE A 68 6.21 -13.36 -5.75
C ILE A 68 7.63 -13.81 -5.38
N GLY A 69 8.60 -12.90 -5.33
CA GLY A 69 9.98 -13.21 -4.95
C GLY A 69 10.13 -13.72 -3.51
N LEU A 70 9.19 -13.38 -2.62
CA LEU A 70 9.13 -13.90 -1.24
C LEU A 70 8.61 -15.34 -1.16
N TRP A 71 7.95 -15.88 -2.20
CA TRP A 71 7.64 -17.31 -2.28
C TRP A 71 8.90 -18.15 -2.50
N ASP A 72 9.84 -17.61 -3.27
CA ASP A 72 11.16 -18.22 -3.48
C ASP A 72 12.19 -17.81 -2.42
N GLU A 73 11.75 -17.13 -1.34
CA GLU A 73 12.58 -16.68 -0.22
C GLU A 73 13.79 -15.83 -0.61
N GLN A 74 13.70 -15.05 -1.70
CA GLN A 74 14.85 -14.31 -2.22
C GLN A 74 15.16 -13.04 -1.41
N GLU A 75 16.44 -12.81 -1.08
CA GLU A 75 16.90 -11.67 -0.27
C GLU A 75 16.55 -10.30 -0.86
N TRP A 76 16.59 -10.17 -2.19
CA TRP A 76 16.24 -8.92 -2.86
C TRP A 76 14.75 -8.57 -2.72
N ALA A 77 13.88 -9.58 -2.59
CA ALA A 77 12.45 -9.37 -2.41
C ALA A 77 12.13 -8.82 -1.02
N VAL A 78 12.91 -9.22 -0.02
CA VAL A 78 12.86 -8.66 1.34
C VAL A 78 13.31 -7.19 1.34
N GLY A 79 14.39 -6.86 0.64
CA GLY A 79 14.83 -5.46 0.48
C GLY A 79 13.79 -4.59 -0.23
N ALA A 80 13.24 -5.07 -1.35
CA ALA A 80 12.23 -4.36 -2.13
C ALA A 80 10.93 -4.15 -1.33
N SER A 81 10.52 -5.13 -0.54
CA SER A 81 9.31 -5.03 0.29
C SER A 81 9.43 -4.02 1.43
N PHE A 82 10.61 -3.88 2.07
CA PHE A 82 10.83 -2.81 3.05
C PHE A 82 10.72 -1.41 2.44
N VAL A 83 11.25 -1.22 1.22
CA VAL A 83 11.11 0.05 0.50
C VAL A 83 9.65 0.30 0.14
N CYS A 84 8.92 -0.71 -0.34
CA CYS A 84 7.50 -0.54 -0.68
C CYS A 84 6.65 -0.18 0.56
N PHE A 85 6.82 -0.91 1.67
CA PHE A 85 6.08 -0.63 2.91
C PHE A 85 6.37 0.75 3.48
N THR A 86 7.64 1.18 3.51
CA THR A 86 8.00 2.51 4.02
C THR A 86 7.40 3.64 3.18
N VAL A 87 7.37 3.49 1.86
CA VAL A 87 6.78 4.51 0.99
C VAL A 87 5.25 4.53 1.10
N ILE A 88 4.59 3.38 1.23
CA ILE A 88 3.13 3.32 1.47
C ILE A 88 2.78 4.00 2.79
N ILE A 89 3.55 3.74 3.86
CA ILE A 89 3.37 4.37 5.17
C ILE A 89 3.56 5.89 5.07
N ALA A 90 4.62 6.35 4.42
CA ALA A 90 4.92 7.78 4.27
C ALA A 90 3.83 8.52 3.49
N GLN A 91 3.40 7.98 2.34
CA GLN A 91 2.35 8.58 1.53
C GLN A 91 0.99 8.56 2.23
N GLY A 92 0.66 7.44 2.87
CA GLY A 92 -0.55 7.29 3.68
C GLY A 92 -0.61 8.32 4.81
N LEU A 93 0.47 8.48 5.58
CA LEU A 93 0.56 9.47 6.65
C LEU A 93 0.38 10.90 6.13
N ILE A 94 1.02 11.25 5.02
CA ILE A 94 0.88 12.59 4.41
C ILE A 94 -0.59 12.84 4.08
N GLY A 95 -1.27 11.91 3.41
CA GLY A 95 -2.67 12.11 3.03
C GLY A 95 -3.66 12.10 4.19
N VAL A 96 -3.39 11.33 5.25
CA VAL A 96 -4.19 11.38 6.48
C VAL A 96 -4.01 12.73 7.18
N VAL A 97 -2.77 13.21 7.32
CA VAL A 97 -2.48 14.50 7.96
C VAL A 97 -3.08 15.66 7.17
N THR A 98 -2.90 15.70 5.84
CA THR A 98 -3.50 16.76 5.02
C THR A 98 -5.02 16.70 5.04
N GLY A 99 -5.62 15.51 5.03
CA GLY A 99 -7.07 15.33 5.14
C GLY A 99 -7.64 15.83 6.46
N ILE A 100 -6.98 15.52 7.59
CA ILE A 100 -7.37 16.00 8.92
C ILE A 100 -7.23 17.52 9.02
N LEU A 101 -6.16 18.10 8.47
CA LEU A 101 -5.92 19.54 8.50
C LEU A 101 -6.92 20.33 7.63
N ALA A 102 -7.42 19.73 6.55
CA ALA A 102 -8.38 20.37 5.65
C ALA A 102 -9.82 20.36 6.22
N ALA A 103 -10.26 19.24 6.78
CA ALA A 103 -11.62 19.09 7.31
C ALA A 103 -11.66 18.05 8.44
N PRO A 104 -11.38 18.45 9.70
CA PRO A 104 -11.12 17.50 10.79
C PRO A 104 -12.33 16.64 11.18
N VAL A 105 -13.56 17.11 11.01
CA VAL A 105 -14.77 16.35 11.35
C VAL A 105 -15.24 15.48 10.19
N ASP A 106 -15.25 16.05 8.98
CA ASP A 106 -15.68 15.35 7.76
C ASP A 106 -14.72 14.24 7.35
N PHE A 107 -13.44 14.36 7.69
CA PHE A 107 -12.43 13.35 7.42
C PHE A 107 -12.79 12.00 8.05
N TRP A 108 -13.27 11.97 9.29
CA TRP A 108 -13.61 10.72 9.98
C TRP A 108 -14.96 10.15 9.56
N LEU A 109 -15.87 11.00 9.06
CA LEU A 109 -17.18 10.60 8.56
C LEU A 109 -17.11 9.97 7.16
N ALA A 110 -16.08 10.32 6.39
CA ALA A 110 -15.85 9.74 5.08
C ALA A 110 -15.25 8.33 5.20
N TRP A 111 -16.07 7.30 4.95
CA TRP A 111 -15.65 5.90 4.93
C TRP A 111 -14.40 5.59 4.07
N PRO A 112 -14.09 6.28 2.95
CA PRO A 112 -12.88 5.99 2.16
C PRO A 112 -11.58 6.30 2.90
N ASN A 113 -11.59 7.24 3.84
CA ASN A 113 -10.41 7.59 4.65
C ASN A 113 -10.02 6.45 5.59
N TRP A 114 -10.98 5.63 6.03
CA TRP A 114 -10.73 4.43 6.82
C TRP A 114 -9.97 3.37 6.03
N VAL A 115 -10.19 3.27 4.71
CA VAL A 115 -9.45 2.32 3.84
C VAL A 115 -7.96 2.68 3.80
N ALA A 116 -7.64 3.97 3.62
CA ALA A 116 -6.27 4.45 3.67
C ALA A 116 -5.62 4.21 5.03
N PHE A 117 -6.37 4.43 6.12
CA PHE A 117 -5.89 4.20 7.48
C PHE A 117 -5.58 2.72 7.75
N ILE A 118 -6.45 1.82 7.30
CA ILE A 118 -6.24 0.36 7.41
C ILE A 118 -5.01 -0.06 6.61
N LEU A 119 -4.83 0.47 5.39
CA LEU A 119 -3.65 0.17 4.56
C LEU A 119 -2.34 0.58 5.23
N ILE A 120 -2.32 1.73 5.93
CA ILE A 120 -1.16 2.16 6.73
C ILE A 120 -0.89 1.17 7.87
N LEU A 121 -1.92 0.79 8.63
CA LEU A 121 -1.76 -0.16 9.74
C LEU A 121 -1.24 -1.51 9.26
N VAL A 122 -1.82 -2.05 8.18
CA VAL A 122 -1.38 -3.32 7.60
C VAL A 122 0.06 -3.22 7.08
N SER A 123 0.44 -2.09 6.50
CA SER A 123 1.82 -1.87 6.04
C SER A 123 2.82 -1.80 7.20
N ILE A 124 2.44 -1.20 8.33
CA ILE A 124 3.27 -1.18 9.55
C ILE A 124 3.44 -2.59 10.10
N VAL A 125 2.35 -3.36 10.19
CA VAL A 125 2.39 -4.75 10.66
C VAL A 125 3.24 -5.61 9.73
N GLY A 126 3.08 -5.47 8.41
CA GLY A 126 3.88 -6.15 7.40
C GLY A 126 5.37 -5.80 7.49
N PHE A 127 5.68 -4.52 7.70
CA PHE A 127 7.05 -4.05 7.90
C PHE A 127 7.69 -4.68 9.15
N LEU A 128 6.99 -4.65 10.29
CA LEU A 128 7.48 -5.24 11.54
C LEU A 128 7.66 -6.76 11.43
N TYR A 129 6.72 -7.45 10.80
CA TYR A 129 6.80 -8.88 10.59
C TYR A 129 8.02 -9.26 9.72
N LEU A 130 8.28 -8.54 8.63
CA LEU A 130 9.48 -8.77 7.82
C LEU A 130 10.75 -8.53 8.64
N LEU A 131 10.78 -7.49 9.47
CA LEU A 131 11.93 -7.16 10.32
C LEU A 131 12.27 -8.32 11.28
N PHE A 132 11.26 -8.93 11.91
CA PHE A 132 11.46 -10.08 12.79
C PHE A 132 11.78 -11.38 12.04
N THR A 133 11.31 -11.52 10.79
CA THR A 133 11.53 -12.72 9.98
C THR A 133 12.75 -12.65 9.07
N MET A 134 13.48 -11.51 9.00
CA MET A 134 14.69 -11.33 8.19
C MET A 134 15.75 -12.43 8.38
N LYS A 135 15.87 -13.01 9.59
CA LYS A 135 16.83 -14.09 9.87
C LYS A 135 16.52 -15.40 9.13
N ARG A 136 15.31 -15.58 8.59
CA ARG A 136 14.90 -16.75 7.81
C ARG A 136 15.37 -16.69 6.35
N TYR A 137 15.59 -15.48 5.84
CA TYR A 137 15.92 -15.22 4.44
C TYR A 137 17.43 -15.09 4.20
N LYS A 138 18.28 -15.67 5.06
CA LYS A 138 19.72 -15.85 4.84
C LYS A 138 20.04 -17.20 4.18
#